data_AF-A0A6J1TKU1-F1
#
_entry.id   AF-A0A6J1TKU1-F1
#
_cell.length_a   1.000
_cell.length_b   1.000
_cell.length_c   1.000
_cell.angle_alpha   90.00
_cell.angle_beta   90.00
_cell.angle_gamma   90.00
#
_symmetry.space_group_name_H-M   'P 1'
#
loop_
_entity.id
_entity.type
_entity.pdbx_description
1 polymer ?
#
loop_
_entity_poly.entity_id
_entity_poly.type
_entity_poly.pdbx_seq_one_letter_code
_entity_poly.pdbx_strand_id
1 'polypeptide(L)'
;MDPETGEFKIVANYIGGKHRLEYVPDRQIHWSGGRTEPPADTPLCGFDGSLCPDNALPGYAILSMVLSSVVVVLAVASFFIYRYVDRLSIE
;
A
#
# COMPACT_ATOMS: atom_id res chain seq x y z
N MET A 1 -13.88 -0.29 -29.08
CA MET A 1 -14.78 0.72 -29.67
C MET A 1 -13.89 1.70 -30.41
N ASP A 2 -14.28 2.11 -31.62
CA ASP A 2 -13.58 3.15 -32.34
C ASP A 2 -13.78 4.49 -31.61
N PRO A 3 -12.71 5.20 -31.22
CA PRO A 3 -12.83 6.44 -30.46
C PRO A 3 -13.41 7.60 -31.27
N GLU A 4 -13.36 7.56 -32.61
CA GLU A 4 -13.87 8.60 -33.49
C GLU A 4 -15.32 8.35 -33.88
N THR A 5 -15.65 7.12 -34.29
CA THR A 5 -17.00 6.78 -34.77
C THR A 5 -17.92 6.26 -33.67
N GLY A 6 -17.36 5.81 -32.55
CA GLY A 6 -18.11 5.18 -31.47
C GLY A 6 -18.62 3.77 -31.80
N GLU A 7 -18.20 3.18 -32.92
CA GLU A 7 -18.69 1.87 -33.34
C GLU A 7 -17.85 0.72 -32.79
N PHE A 8 -18.48 -0.45 -32.63
CA PHE A 8 -17.75 -1.68 -32.33
C PHE A 8 -17.16 -2.25 -33.62
N LYS A 9 -15.82 -2.32 -33.66
CA LYS A 9 -15.06 -2.88 -34.79
C LYS A 9 -14.37 -4.18 -34.36
N ILE A 10 -14.31 -5.15 -35.28
CA ILE A 10 -13.56 -6.39 -35.09
C ILE A 10 -12.07 -6.10 -35.24
N VAL A 11 -11.31 -6.38 -34.17
CA VAL A 11 -9.86 -6.14 -34.06
C VAL A 11 -9.03 -7.43 -34.07
N ALA A 12 -9.64 -8.56 -33.73
CA ALA A 12 -9.01 -9.86 -33.77
C ALA A 12 -10.06 -10.97 -33.96
N ASN A 13 -9.64 -12.08 -34.55
CA ASN A 13 -10.44 -13.29 -34.72
C ASN A 13 -9.75 -14.46 -34.01
N TYR A 14 -10.52 -15.28 -33.30
CA TYR A 14 -10.01 -16.51 -32.73
C TYR A 14 -10.26 -17.68 -33.69
N ILE A 15 -9.18 -18.31 -34.19
CA ILE A 15 -9.26 -19.46 -35.10
C ILE A 15 -9.20 -20.73 -34.26
N GLY A 16 -10.37 -21.31 -33.97
CA GLY A 16 -10.50 -22.48 -33.10
C GLY A 16 -9.64 -23.68 -33.51
N GLY A 17 -9.58 -23.99 -34.81
CA GLY A 17 -8.75 -25.09 -35.32
C GLY A 17 -7.23 -24.89 -35.14
N LYS A 18 -6.77 -23.66 -34.96
CA LYS A 18 -5.35 -23.33 -34.70
C LYS A 18 -5.08 -22.99 -33.24
N HIS A 19 -6.11 -22.83 -32.40
CA HIS A 19 -6.02 -22.29 -31.05
C HIS A 19 -5.24 -20.97 -30.97
N ARG A 20 -5.45 -20.07 -31.94
CA ARG A 20 -4.71 -18.80 -32.05
C ARG A 20 -5.63 -17.62 -32.26
N LEU A 21 -5.27 -16.52 -31.62
CA LEU A 21 -5.84 -15.20 -31.87
C LEU A 21 -5.06 -14.53 -33.02
N GLU A 22 -5.75 -14.23 -34.12
CA GLU A 22 -5.20 -13.55 -35.28
C GLU A 22 -5.74 -12.11 -35.32
N TYR A 23 -4.84 -11.13 -35.22
CA TYR A 23 -5.18 -9.70 -35.25
C TYR A 23 -5.48 -9.24 -36.69
N VAL A 24 -6.50 -8.39 -36.83
CA VAL A 24 -6.84 -7.81 -38.13
C VAL A 24 -5.80 -6.73 -38.48
N PRO A 25 -5.19 -6.76 -39.68
CA PRO A 25 -4.26 -5.73 -40.12
C PRO A 25 -4.89 -4.33 -40.02
N ASP A 26 -4.09 -3.34 -39.66
CA ASP A 26 -4.48 -1.93 -39.52
C ASP A 26 -5.61 -1.65 -38.51
N ARG A 27 -5.90 -2.62 -37.61
CA ARG A 27 -6.85 -2.45 -36.52
C ARG A 27 -6.20 -2.78 -35.18
N GLN A 28 -6.17 -1.78 -34.31
CA GLN A 28 -5.62 -1.92 -32.96
C GLN A 28 -6.72 -1.91 -31.90
N ILE A 29 -6.43 -2.48 -30.75
CA ILE A 29 -7.32 -2.40 -29.58
C ILE A 29 -7.16 -1.02 -28.98
N HIS A 30 -8.27 -0.27 -28.88
CA HIS A 30 -8.29 1.00 -28.19
C HIS A 30 -8.60 0.78 -26.71
N TRP A 31 -7.60 0.95 -25.86
CA TRP A 31 -7.76 0.89 -24.41
C TRP A 31 -8.19 2.24 -23.83
N SER A 32 -8.98 2.19 -22.77
CA SER A 32 -9.47 3.37 -22.07
C SER A 32 -8.33 4.28 -21.61
N GLY A 33 -8.57 5.60 -21.63
CA GLY A 33 -7.58 6.59 -21.21
C GLY A 33 -6.43 6.81 -22.22
N GLY A 34 -6.63 6.44 -23.49
CA GLY A 34 -5.62 6.63 -24.55
C GLY A 34 -4.41 5.71 -24.42
N ARG A 35 -4.54 4.61 -23.68
CA ARG A 35 -3.47 3.64 -23.48
C ARG A 35 -3.28 2.81 -24.77
N THR A 36 -2.03 2.52 -25.11
CA THR A 36 -1.68 1.63 -26.24
C THR A 36 -1.62 0.16 -25.81
N GLU A 37 -1.51 -0.09 -24.51
CA GLU A 37 -1.36 -1.41 -23.91
C GLU A 37 -2.52 -1.74 -22.97
N PRO A 38 -2.84 -3.04 -22.79
CA PRO A 38 -3.85 -3.48 -21.85
C PRO A 38 -3.56 -2.93 -20.45
N PRO A 39 -4.60 -2.56 -19.68
CA PRO A 39 -4.42 -2.31 -18.26
C PRO A 39 -3.90 -3.58 -17.59
N ALA A 40 -3.12 -3.41 -16.52
CA ALA A 40 -2.68 -4.55 -15.71
C ALA A 40 -3.89 -5.25 -15.09
N ASP A 41 -3.86 -6.59 -15.06
CA ASP A 41 -4.93 -7.42 -14.48
C ASP A 41 -5.07 -7.20 -12.97
N THR A 42 -3.97 -6.81 -12.32
CA THR A 42 -3.93 -6.46 -10.89
C THR A 42 -3.51 -5.00 -10.73
N PRO A 43 -4.13 -4.27 -9.79
CA PRO A 43 -3.69 -2.93 -9.45
C PRO A 43 -2.29 -2.96 -8.82
N LEU A 44 -1.54 -1.87 -8.97
CA LEU A 44 -0.16 -1.73 -8.49
C LEU A 44 0.01 -2.06 -6.99
N CYS A 45 -1.01 -1.76 -6.20
CA CYS A 45 -1.02 -1.87 -4.74
C CYS A 45 -1.74 -3.14 -4.23
N GLY A 46 -2.13 -4.06 -5.12
CA GLY A 46 -3.08 -5.13 -4.76
C GLY A 46 -4.51 -4.59 -4.61
N PHE A 47 -5.50 -5.49 -4.69
CA PHE A 47 -6.91 -5.08 -4.62
C PHE A 47 -7.30 -4.56 -3.23
N ASP A 48 -6.58 -5.00 -2.20
CA ASP A 48 -6.77 -4.66 -0.79
C ASP A 48 -5.75 -3.63 -0.27
N GLY A 49 -4.83 -3.17 -1.13
CA GLY A 49 -3.78 -2.23 -0.74
C GLY A 49 -2.58 -2.88 -0.02
N SER A 50 -2.56 -4.20 0.15
CA SER A 50 -1.55 -4.92 0.94
C SER A 50 -0.14 -4.92 0.36
N LEU A 51 0.00 -4.64 -0.95
CA LEU A 51 1.31 -4.61 -1.61
C LEU A 51 1.98 -3.24 -1.52
N CYS A 52 1.26 -2.21 -1.04
CA CYS A 52 1.87 -0.92 -0.79
C CYS A 52 2.73 -0.94 0.47
N PRO A 53 3.80 -0.13 0.52
CA PRO A 53 4.54 0.06 1.75
C PRO A 53 3.63 0.69 2.82
N ASP A 54 3.41 -0.06 3.89
CA ASP A 54 2.76 0.45 5.08
C ASP A 54 3.67 1.47 5.77
N ASN A 55 3.45 2.75 5.46
CA ASN A 55 4.11 3.86 6.15
C ASN A 55 3.54 4.11 7.56
N ALA A 56 2.62 3.25 8.02
CA ALA A 56 2.05 3.33 9.35
C ALA A 56 3.06 2.83 10.39
N LEU A 57 3.20 3.57 11.50
CA LEU A 57 3.94 3.09 12.65
C LEU A 57 3.31 1.78 13.14
N PRO A 58 4.06 0.68 13.19
CA PRO A 58 3.50 -0.59 13.61
C PRO A 58 3.07 -0.52 15.08
N GLY A 59 1.97 -1.19 15.43
CA GLY A 59 1.37 -1.09 16.77
C GLY A 59 2.35 -1.39 17.92
N TYR A 60 3.30 -2.30 17.71
CA TYR A 60 4.33 -2.62 18.71
C TYR A 60 5.27 -1.44 19.00
N ALA A 61 5.51 -0.55 18.04
CA ALA A 61 6.35 0.64 18.22
C ALA A 61 5.64 1.67 19.11
N ILE A 62 4.33 1.83 18.94
CA ILE A 62 3.52 2.71 19.81
C ILE A 62 3.51 2.15 21.24
N LEU A 63 3.26 0.85 21.39
CA LEU A 63 3.24 0.19 22.70
C LEU A 63 4.58 0.31 23.43
N SER A 64 5.71 0.11 22.73
CA SER A 64 7.04 0.22 23.33
C SER A 64 7.39 1.66 23.72
N MET A 65 7.00 2.66 22.92
CA MET A 65 7.15 4.08 23.26
C MET A 65 6.38 4.45 24.53
N VAL A 66 5.11 4.04 24.63
CA VAL A 66 4.28 4.29 25.82
C VAL A 66 4.88 3.60 27.05
N LEU A 67 5.21 2.31 26.96
CA LEU A 67 5.79 1.57 28.08
C LEU A 67 7.11 2.18 28.55
N SER A 68 7.99 2.54 27.61
CA SER A 68 9.27 3.19 27.92
C SER A 68 9.07 4.52 28.65
N SER A 69 8.11 5.34 28.20
CA SER A 69 7.80 6.62 28.84
C SER A 69 7.37 6.45 30.30
N VAL A 70 6.56 5.43 30.61
CA VAL A 70 6.10 5.14 31.97
C VAL A 70 7.28 4.74 32.86
N VAL A 71 8.16 3.86 32.36
CA VAL A 71 9.36 3.42 33.11
C VAL A 71 10.28 4.60 33.42
N VAL A 72 10.50 5.51 32.46
CA VAL A 72 11.32 6.71 32.67
C VAL A 72 10.71 7.61 33.75
N VAL A 73 9.40 7.86 33.70
CA VAL A 73 8.71 8.67 34.72
C VAL A 73 8.83 8.04 36.11
N LEU A 74 8.64 6.72 36.22
CA LEU A 74 8.79 6.00 37.48
C LEU A 74 10.23 6.05 38.01
N ALA A 75 11.23 5.92 37.13
CA ALA A 75 12.64 6.00 37.51
C ALA A 75 13.00 7.40 38.01
N VAL A 76 12.53 8.44 37.32
CA VAL A 76 12.73 9.85 37.71
C VAL A 76 12.04 10.14 39.05
N ALA A 77 10.78 9.71 39.22
CA ALA A 77 10.04 9.87 40.47
C ALA A 77 10.74 9.14 41.63
N SER A 78 11.16 7.90 41.42
CA SER A 78 11.92 7.11 42.40
C SER A 78 13.21 7.82 42.81
N PHE A 79 13.96 8.36 41.85
CA PHE A 79 15.17 9.13 42.12
C PHE A 79 14.91 10.38 42.98
N PHE A 80 13.85 11.13 42.67
CA PHE A 80 13.46 12.30 43.47
C PHE A 80 13.00 11.92 44.87
N ILE A 81 12.20 10.86 45.01
CA ILE A 81 11.74 10.36 46.32
C ILE A 81 12.94 9.91 47.16
N TYR A 82 13.86 9.14 46.57
CA TYR A 82 15.08 8.71 47.24
C TYR A 82 15.92 9.90 47.73
N ARG A 83 16.13 10.90 46.87
CA ARG A 83 16.86 12.14 47.22
C ARG A 83 16.17 12.96 48.30
N TYR A 84 14.84 12.94 48.34
CA TYR A 84 14.06 13.65 49.36
C TYR A 84 14.16 12.96 50.72
N VAL A 85 14.00 11.63 50.76
CA VAL A 85 14.09 10.84 51.99
C VAL A 85 15.49 10.90 52.61
N ASP A 86 16.54 10.79 51.80
CA ASP A 86 17.93 10.89 52.25
C ASP A 86 18.22 12.26 52.88
N ARG A 87 17.67 13.33 52.30
CA ARG A 87 17.80 14.69 52.85
C ARG A 87 17.05 14.87 54.18
N LEU A 88 15.92 14.19 54.37
CA LEU A 88 15.11 14.26 55.60
C LEU A 88 15.73 13.45 56.76
N SER A 89 16.56 12.45 56.47
CA SER A 89 17.21 11.61 57.50
C SER A 89 18.47 12.23 58.11
N ILE A 90 18.97 13.33 57.54
CA ILE A 90 20.20 14.02 57.98
C ILE A 90 19.89 15.21 58.93
N GLU A 91 18.63 15.62 59.03
CA GLU A 91 18.16 16.72 59.90
C GLU A 91 17.56 16.20 61.23
#